data_AF-A0A1W9Z6N4-F1
#
_entry.id   AF-A0A1W9Z6N4-F1
#
_cell.length_a   1.000
_cell.length_b   1.000
_cell.length_c   1.000
_cell.angle_alpha   90.00
_cell.angle_beta   90.00
_cell.angle_gamma   90.00
#
_symmetry.space_group_name_H-M   'P 1'
#
loop_
_entity.id
_entity.type
_entity.pdbx_description
1 polymer ?
#
loop_
_entity_poly.entity_id
_entity_poly.type
_entity_poly.pdbx_seq_one_letter_code
_entity_poly.pdbx_strand_id
1 'polypeptide(L)'
;MPNDNESVDDWAQADLAWKLVDAISPALPASERAQLYATIGSGESYSAITTVLRSLVRDALPLPAKLKTELTGWLTAYEHSADAPHLNELLSLIESPR
;
A
#
# COMPACT_ATOMS: atom_id res chain seq x y z
N MET A 1 -4.04 -28.25 8.41
CA MET A 1 -3.25 -27.27 9.18
C MET A 1 -3.36 -25.96 8.42
N PRO A 2 -3.87 -24.87 9.02
CA PRO A 2 -3.81 -23.57 8.36
C PRO A 2 -2.33 -23.19 8.22
N ASN A 3 -1.98 -22.67 7.06
CA ASN A 3 -0.62 -22.41 6.65
C ASN A 3 -0.08 -21.22 7.48
N ASP A 4 0.94 -21.42 8.31
CA ASP A 4 1.58 -20.37 9.12
C ASP A 4 2.05 -19.16 8.29
N ASN A 5 2.18 -19.32 6.97
CA ASN A 5 2.53 -18.26 6.03
C ASN A 5 1.42 -17.21 5.81
N GLU A 6 0.14 -17.58 5.89
CA GLU A 6 -0.97 -16.67 5.56
C GLU A 6 -1.04 -15.49 6.55
N SER A 7 -0.74 -15.76 7.83
CA SER A 7 -0.79 -14.74 8.90
C SER A 7 0.40 -13.76 8.90
N VAL A 8 1.53 -14.15 8.31
CA VAL A 8 2.75 -13.31 8.27
C VAL A 8 2.62 -12.24 7.19
N ASP A 9 2.02 -12.60 6.06
CA ASP A 9 1.71 -11.67 4.97
C ASP A 9 0.66 -10.62 5.39
N ASP A 10 -0.37 -11.02 6.13
CA ASP A 10 -1.40 -10.11 6.66
C ASP A 10 -0.82 -9.04 7.62
N TRP A 11 0.10 -9.43 8.50
CA TRP A 11 0.78 -8.48 9.38
C TRP A 11 1.65 -7.51 8.59
N ALA A 12 2.48 -8.02 7.68
CA ALA A 12 3.36 -7.19 6.87
C ALA A 12 2.57 -6.21 6.00
N GLN A 13 1.43 -6.65 5.47
CA GLN A 13 0.49 -5.83 4.71
C GLN A 13 -0.12 -4.73 5.59
N ALA A 14 -0.58 -5.05 6.80
CA ALA A 14 -1.14 -4.05 7.71
C ALA A 14 -0.11 -3.00 8.11
N ASP A 15 1.12 -3.41 8.47
CA ASP A 15 2.23 -2.51 8.81
C ASP A 15 2.57 -1.58 7.64
N LEU A 16 2.65 -2.12 6.42
CA LEU A 16 2.89 -1.34 5.20
C LEU A 16 1.76 -0.34 4.93
N ALA A 17 0.51 -0.76 5.08
CA ALA A 17 -0.65 0.11 4.91
C ALA A 17 -0.63 1.29 5.90
N TRP A 18 -0.31 1.04 7.17
CA TRP A 18 -0.18 2.11 8.18
C TRP A 18 0.91 3.10 7.81
N LYS A 19 2.10 2.64 7.42
CA LYS A 19 3.22 3.51 7.03
C LYS A 19 2.91 4.34 5.79
N LEU A 20 2.24 3.75 4.81
CA LEU A 20 1.81 4.44 3.59
C LEU A 20 0.81 5.55 3.90
N VAL A 21 -0.23 5.25 4.69
CA VAL A 21 -1.23 6.23 5.08
C VAL A 21 -0.59 7.34 5.91
N ASP A 22 0.32 7.03 6.83
CA ASP A 22 1.02 8.05 7.63
C ASP A 22 1.86 9.00 6.75
N ALA A 23 2.55 8.47 5.74
CA ALA A 23 3.38 9.29 4.86
C ALA A 23 2.58 10.22 3.94
N ILE A 24 1.41 9.79 3.46
CA ILE A 24 0.55 10.60 2.58
C ILE A 24 -0.50 11.40 3.36
N SER A 25 -0.80 11.02 4.61
CA SER A 25 -1.74 11.68 5.52
C SER A 25 -1.62 13.21 5.56
N PRO A 26 -0.41 13.82 5.58
CA PRO A 26 -0.29 15.28 5.52
C PRO A 26 -0.64 15.88 4.16
N ALA A 27 -0.57 15.10 3.07
CA ALA A 27 -0.91 15.53 1.72
C ALA A 27 -2.37 15.23 1.33
N LEU A 28 -3.05 14.33 2.04
CA LEU A 28 -4.43 13.95 1.77
C LEU A 28 -5.46 14.81 2.53
N PRO A 29 -6.66 15.01 1.94
CA PRO A 29 -7.78 15.60 2.65
C PRO A 29 -8.23 14.73 3.84
N ALA A 30 -8.73 15.39 4.89
CA ALA A 30 -9.12 14.72 6.13
C ALA A 30 -10.13 13.57 5.94
N SER A 31 -11.01 13.68 4.93
CA SER A 31 -12.00 12.66 4.59
C SER A 31 -11.37 11.38 4.03
N GLU A 32 -10.42 11.50 3.09
CA GLU A 32 -9.70 10.32 2.54
C GLU A 32 -8.84 9.67 3.61
N ARG A 33 -8.15 10.47 4.42
CA ARG A 33 -7.35 9.96 5.52
C ARG A 33 -8.19 9.18 6.53
N ALA A 34 -9.35 9.71 6.92
CA ALA A 34 -10.26 9.02 7.84
C ALA A 34 -10.78 7.71 7.26
N GLN A 35 -11.10 7.71 5.95
CA GLN A 35 -11.52 6.50 5.25
C GLN A 35 -10.41 5.45 5.23
N LEU A 36 -9.18 5.83 4.87
CA LEU A 36 -8.02 4.94 4.84
C LEU A 36 -7.72 4.31 6.21
N TYR A 37 -7.72 5.10 7.28
CA TYR A 37 -7.53 4.56 8.63
C TYR A 37 -8.65 3.60 9.05
N ALA A 38 -9.90 3.87 8.67
CA ALA A 38 -11.02 2.98 8.94
C ALA A 38 -10.88 1.65 8.15
N THR A 39 -10.48 1.73 6.88
CA THR A 39 -10.25 0.55 6.03
C THR A 39 -9.15 -0.34 6.61
N ILE A 40 -8.00 0.22 7.01
CA ILE A 40 -6.92 -0.56 7.64
C ILE A 40 -7.38 -1.16 8.97
N GLY A 41 -8.07 -0.37 9.81
CA GLY A 41 -8.59 -0.83 11.11
C GLY A 41 -9.63 -1.95 10.99
N SER A 42 -10.29 -2.08 9.84
CA SER A 42 -11.25 -3.16 9.55
C SER A 42 -10.61 -4.46 9.05
N GLY A 43 -9.30 -4.46 8.78
CA GLY A 43 -8.56 -5.60 8.21
C GLY A 43 -8.39 -5.54 6.69
N GLU A 44 -8.97 -4.55 6.01
CA GLU A 44 -8.84 -4.34 4.57
C GLU A 44 -7.53 -3.62 4.18
N SER A 45 -6.40 -4.10 4.70
CA SER A 45 -5.09 -3.48 4.50
C SER A 45 -4.70 -3.43 3.01
N TYR A 46 -5.01 -4.48 2.24
CA TYR A 46 -4.78 -4.52 0.80
C TYR A 46 -5.53 -3.40 0.07
N SER A 47 -6.84 -3.29 0.30
CA SER A 47 -7.69 -2.25 -0.30
C SER A 47 -7.21 -0.85 0.08
N ALA A 48 -6.72 -0.66 1.31
CA ALA A 48 -6.10 0.59 1.73
C ALA A 48 -4.82 0.90 0.94
N ILE A 49 -3.89 -0.06 0.81
CA ILE A 49 -2.64 0.12 0.03
C ILE A 49 -2.95 0.51 -1.42
N THR A 50 -3.86 -0.21 -2.07
CA THR A 50 -4.26 0.08 -3.46
C THR A 50 -4.88 1.47 -3.58
N THR A 51 -5.70 1.88 -2.60
CA THR A 51 -6.30 3.22 -2.57
C THR A 51 -5.24 4.31 -2.40
N VAL A 52 -4.26 4.09 -1.51
CA VAL A 52 -3.10 4.98 -1.34
C VAL A 52 -2.35 5.13 -2.65
N LEU A 53 -1.97 4.01 -3.28
CA LEU A 53 -1.20 4.02 -4.52
C LEU A 53 -1.94 4.75 -5.64
N ARG A 54 -3.24 4.52 -5.79
CA ARG A 54 -4.07 5.25 -6.76
C ARG A 54 -4.11 6.75 -6.48
N SER A 55 -4.17 7.16 -5.22
CA SER A 55 -4.14 8.58 -4.83
C SER A 55 -2.77 9.19 -5.13
N LEU A 56 -1.68 8.47 -4.86
CA LEU A 56 -0.32 8.89 -5.20
C LEU A 56 -0.15 9.09 -6.71
N VAL A 57 -0.66 8.17 -7.54
CA VAL A 57 -0.64 8.29 -9.01
C VAL A 57 -1.49 9.46 -9.48
N ARG A 58 -2.71 9.60 -8.93
CA ARG A 58 -3.67 10.64 -9.33
C ARG A 58 -3.18 12.05 -8.99
N ASP A 59 -2.65 12.23 -7.80
CA ASP A 59 -2.23 13.53 -7.27
C ASP A 59 -0.71 13.77 -7.41
N ALA A 60 0.00 12.85 -8.09
CA ALA A 60 1.45 12.87 -8.33
C ALA A 60 2.26 13.17 -7.06
N LEU A 61 1.84 12.58 -5.94
CA LEU A 61 2.41 12.86 -4.63
C LEU A 61 3.79 12.19 -4.48
N PRO A 62 4.77 12.89 -3.89
CA PRO A 62 6.10 12.32 -3.70
C PRO A 62 6.05 11.24 -2.62
N LEU A 63 6.33 10.00 -3.01
CA LEU A 63 6.50 8.89 -2.07
C LEU A 63 7.97 8.79 -1.60
N PRO A 64 8.24 8.72 -0.28
CA PRO A 64 9.60 8.58 0.23
C PRO A 64 10.29 7.33 -0.33
N ALA A 65 11.56 7.46 -0.72
CA ALA A 65 12.33 6.35 -1.28
C ALA A 65 12.37 5.12 -0.34
N LYS A 66 12.42 5.35 0.97
CA LYS A 66 12.35 4.28 1.98
C LYS A 66 11.07 3.46 1.87
N LEU A 67 9.93 4.14 1.72
CA LEU A 67 8.61 3.49 1.57
C LEU A 67 8.51 2.75 0.25
N LYS A 68 9.09 3.29 -0.83
CA LYS A 68 9.19 2.56 -2.10
C LYS A 68 9.95 1.26 -1.93
N THR A 69 11.12 1.27 -1.29
CA THR A 69 11.91 0.06 -1.06
C THR A 69 11.17 -0.97 -0.20
N GLU A 70 10.49 -0.54 0.87
CA GLU A 70 9.67 -1.44 1.69
C GLU A 70 8.49 -2.02 0.88
N LEU A 71 7.81 -1.20 0.08
CA LEU A 71 6.71 -1.64 -0.77
C LEU A 71 7.17 -2.63 -1.84
N THR A 72 8.29 -2.36 -2.52
CA THR A 72 8.89 -3.27 -3.50
C THR A 72 9.31 -4.58 -2.85
N GLY A 73 9.94 -4.53 -1.68
CA GLY A 73 10.35 -5.73 -0.94
C GLY A 73 9.16 -6.59 -0.53
N TRP A 74 8.08 -5.97 -0.06
CA TRP A 74 6.82 -6.66 0.24
C TRP A 74 6.19 -7.23 -1.03
N LEU A 75 6.14 -6.48 -2.14
CA LEU A 75 5.63 -6.95 -3.43
C LEU A 75 6.40 -8.14 -3.99
N THR A 76 7.72 -8.17 -3.84
CA THR A 76 8.54 -9.31 -4.24
C THR A 76 8.23 -10.55 -3.39
N ALA A 77 7.96 -10.39 -2.09
CA ALA A 77 7.51 -11.50 -1.24
C ALA A 77 6.07 -11.94 -1.58
N TYR A 78 5.23 -10.99 -1.99
CA TYR A 78 3.83 -11.19 -2.35
C TYR A 78 3.61 -11.57 -3.83
N GLU A 79 4.68 -11.75 -4.62
CA GLU A 79 4.64 -11.98 -6.08
C GLU A 79 3.83 -13.23 -6.47
N HIS A 80 3.70 -14.20 -5.55
CA HIS A 80 2.93 -15.41 -5.77
C HIS A 80 1.40 -15.20 -5.71
N SER A 81 0.94 -14.00 -5.33
CA SER A 81 -0.48 -13.66 -5.24
C SER A 81 -1.02 -13.13 -6.57
N ALA A 82 -2.27 -13.48 -6.92
CA ALA A 82 -2.91 -13.07 -8.17
C ALA A 82 -3.05 -11.54 -8.33
N ASP A 83 -2.96 -10.83 -7.21
CA ASP A 83 -3.10 -9.40 -7.05
C ASP A 83 -1.78 -8.61 -7.20
N ALA A 84 -0.63 -9.28 -7.11
CA ALA A 84 0.69 -8.68 -7.26
C ALA A 84 0.89 -7.86 -8.56
N PRO A 85 0.46 -8.30 -9.76
CA PRO A 85 0.68 -7.52 -10.98
C PRO A 85 -0.02 -6.16 -10.97
N HIS A 86 -1.18 -6.05 -10.32
CA HIS A 86 -1.93 -4.79 -10.27
C HIS A 86 -1.21 -3.73 -9.43
N LEU A 87 -0.68 -4.11 -8.26
CA LEU A 87 0.11 -3.19 -7.44
C LEU A 87 1.43 -2.82 -8.11
N ASN A 88 2.07 -3.75 -8.81
CA ASN A 88 3.32 -3.48 -9.51
C ASN A 88 3.13 -2.45 -10.63
N GLU A 89 2.00 -2.51 -11.35
CA GLU A 89 1.61 -1.49 -12.32
C GLU A 89 1.43 -0.12 -11.68
N LEU A 90 0.70 -0.04 -10.55
CA LEU A 90 0.52 1.22 -9.81
C LEU A 90 1.85 1.80 -9.32
N LEU A 91 2.76 0.95 -8.82
CA LEU A 91 4.08 1.38 -8.37
C LEU A 91 4.90 1.94 -9.54
N SER A 92 4.91 1.26 -10.69
CA SER A 92 5.61 1.70 -11.89
C SER A 92 5.14 3.08 -12.36
N LEU A 93 3.84 3.37 -12.25
CA LEU A 93 3.26 4.68 -12.56
C LEU A 93 3.73 5.80 -11.62
N ILE A 94 3.99 5.49 -10.34
CA ILE A 94 4.55 6.44 -9.37
C ILE A 94 6.05 6.68 -9.63
N GLU A 95 6.76 5.69 -10.15
CA GLU A 95 8.20 5.80 -10.46
C GLU A 95 8.48 6.50 -11.79
N SER A 96 7.59 6.37 -12.76
CA SER A 96 7.65 7.10 -14.04
C SER A 96 6.48 8.08 -14.16
N PRO A 97 6.46 9.17 -13.37
CA PRO A 97 5.49 10.23 -13.57
C PRO A 97 5.72 10.84 -14.96
N ARG A 98 4.69 10.80 -15.81
CA ARG A 98 4.74 11.28 -17.19
C ARG A 98 4.94 12.78 -17.29
#